data_AF-A0A359D717-F1
#
_entry.id   AF-A0A359D717-F1
#
_cell.length_a   1.000
_cell.length_b   1.000
_cell.length_c   1.000
_cell.angle_alpha   90.00
_cell.angle_beta   90.00
_cell.angle_gamma   90.00
#
_symmetry.space_group_name_H-M   'P 1'
#
loop_
_entity.id
_entity.type
_entity.pdbx_description
1 polymer ?
#
loop_
_entity_poly.entity_id
_entity_poly.type
_entity_poly.pdbx_seq_one_letter_code
_entity_poly.pdbx_strand_id
1 'polypeptide(L)'
;MNVAVMAFPLYILLMLLELAYERHSGRHTYRLADASTSINTAVLRVLLEGPLRLLLIVPYAWLYEHARLLEWEASSPWLWLGGFIAVDFCFYWAHRTLHRHNLLWGAHQPHHSSEDFNLSTALRKGAFQTAFDWPFYLPLAVLGVPLPVFLVLLGIQLVYQFWIHTQHVGRLGWLERVLITPSLHRVHHGQNDCYIDKNHGGVFILWDKLFGTYAEEREPVRYGVTTPVSTFDPIRLQFSWWRLLWADAVATRSWWDKLRLWWMPTGWRPADVRQQPWPQMGAEKFTRAYPVRLKGYAFAQFLMINALTLVFLFSIKRAAVWEPWLLVLVILSGCVSLGLLFEGKRQLWLLEGVRLLAMAVLALSWGVWLAPGQWLWGVALAGLCAVSLLWLGWLVARAETAQPFSG
;
A
#
# COMPACT_ATOMS: atom_id res chain seq x y z
N MET A 1 1.39 -13.84 -16.95
CA MET A 1 1.40 -14.40 -15.57
C MET A 1 1.82 -13.28 -14.62
N ASN A 2 1.12 -13.04 -13.51
CA ASN A 2 1.46 -11.94 -12.59
C ASN A 2 2.47 -12.43 -11.54
N VAL A 3 3.75 -12.12 -11.75
CA VAL A 3 4.87 -12.58 -10.90
C VAL A 3 4.71 -12.14 -9.45
N ALA A 4 4.27 -10.91 -9.20
CA ALA A 4 4.11 -10.39 -7.85
C ALA A 4 3.02 -11.13 -7.05
N VAL A 5 1.93 -11.53 -7.71
CA VAL A 5 0.87 -12.34 -7.08
C VAL A 5 1.36 -13.74 -6.76
N MET A 6 2.19 -14.34 -7.63
CA MET A 6 2.77 -15.66 -7.36
C MET A 6 3.75 -15.65 -6.18
N ALA A 7 4.35 -14.50 -5.86
CA ALA A 7 5.25 -14.33 -4.73
C ALA A 7 4.52 -14.18 -3.38
N PHE A 8 3.18 -14.14 -3.33
CA PHE A 8 2.45 -14.00 -2.06
C PHE A 8 2.81 -15.05 -1.00
N PRO A 9 2.93 -16.36 -1.31
CA PRO A 9 3.36 -17.35 -0.31
C PRO A 9 4.74 -17.03 0.25
N LEU A 10 5.66 -16.53 -0.59
CA LEU A 10 7.00 -16.10 -0.17
C LEU A 10 6.92 -14.87 0.73
N TYR A 11 6.08 -13.87 0.41
CA TYR A 11 5.90 -12.69 1.26
C TYR A 11 5.37 -13.05 2.64
N ILE A 12 4.37 -13.95 2.71
CA ILE A 12 3.82 -14.45 3.97
C ILE A 12 4.90 -15.17 4.77
N LEU A 13 5.65 -16.09 4.14
CA LEU A 13 6.73 -16.81 4.79
C LEU A 13 7.78 -15.84 5.37
N LEU A 14 8.24 -14.87 4.57
CA LEU A 14 9.25 -13.90 5.00
C LEU A 14 8.75 -13.01 6.14
N MET A 15 7.49 -12.56 6.11
CA MET A 15 6.89 -11.81 7.23
C MET A 15 6.79 -12.66 8.50
N LEU A 16 6.41 -13.94 8.40
CA LEU A 16 6.36 -14.84 9.54
C LEU A 16 7.75 -15.09 10.13
N LEU A 17 8.78 -15.24 9.28
CA LEU A 17 10.17 -15.35 9.70
C LEU A 17 10.67 -14.07 10.38
N GLU A 18 10.32 -12.89 9.84
CA GLU A 18 10.68 -11.61 10.46
C GLU A 18 9.98 -11.42 11.82
N LEU A 19 8.70 -11.80 11.94
CA LEU A 19 7.98 -11.81 13.22
C LEU A 19 8.59 -12.79 14.24
N ALA A 20 9.01 -13.98 13.78
CA ALA A 20 9.71 -14.94 14.64
C ALA A 20 11.07 -14.40 15.11
N TYR A 21 11.82 -13.76 14.21
CA TYR A 21 13.09 -13.12 14.54
C TYR A 21 12.92 -11.91 15.46
N GLU A 22 11.88 -11.10 15.26
CA GLU A 22 11.53 -10.01 16.18
C GLU A 22 11.34 -10.56 17.59
N ARG A 23 10.53 -11.62 17.74
CA ARG A 23 10.27 -12.25 19.04
C ARG A 23 11.52 -12.85 19.67
N HIS A 24 12.43 -13.41 18.87
CA HIS A 24 13.70 -13.94 19.34
C HIS A 24 14.68 -12.84 19.76
N SER A 25 14.78 -11.76 18.99
CA SER A 25 15.73 -10.66 19.22
C SER A 25 15.27 -9.66 20.29
N GLY A 26 13.99 -9.69 20.68
CA GLY A 26 13.39 -8.75 21.64
C GLY A 26 13.21 -7.34 21.06
N ARG A 27 13.44 -7.15 19.76
CA ARG A 27 13.12 -5.89 19.07
C ARG A 27 11.59 -5.77 18.94
N HIS A 28 11.08 -4.56 18.78
CA HIS A 28 9.64 -4.32 18.60
C HIS A 28 9.42 -3.46 17.35
N THR A 29 9.34 -4.12 16.20
CA THR A 29 9.26 -3.48 14.88
C THR A 29 7.88 -3.55 14.25
N TYR A 30 6.98 -4.39 14.80
CA TYR A 30 5.59 -4.51 14.36
C TYR A 30 4.60 -3.95 15.38
N ARG A 31 3.70 -3.08 14.89
CA ARG A 31 2.42 -2.80 15.57
C ARG A 31 1.30 -3.38 14.73
N LEU A 32 0.46 -4.21 15.34
CA LEU A 32 -0.63 -4.91 14.64
C LEU A 32 -1.50 -3.95 13.81
N ALA A 33 -1.89 -2.80 14.39
CA ALA A 33 -2.69 -1.81 13.68
C ALA A 33 -2.01 -1.30 12.41
N ASP A 34 -0.74 -0.89 12.50
CA ASP A 34 0.02 -0.37 11.36
C ASP A 34 0.27 -1.45 10.30
N ALA A 35 0.68 -2.66 10.70
CA ALA A 35 0.94 -3.77 9.80
C ALA A 35 -0.34 -4.24 9.08
N SER A 36 -1.47 -4.32 9.79
CA SER A 36 -2.77 -4.63 9.18
C SER A 36 -3.20 -3.54 8.20
N THR A 37 -3.03 -2.25 8.52
CA THR A 37 -3.31 -1.15 7.58
C THR A 37 -2.41 -1.25 6.34
N SER A 38 -1.11 -1.53 6.52
CA SER A 38 -0.16 -1.70 5.42
C SER A 38 -0.63 -2.79 4.45
N ILE A 39 -0.97 -3.99 4.96
CA ILE A 39 -1.47 -5.08 4.12
C ILE A 39 -2.83 -4.74 3.48
N ASN A 40 -3.75 -4.09 4.22
CA ASN A 40 -5.05 -3.70 3.68
C ASN A 40 -4.96 -2.63 2.58
N THR A 41 -3.94 -1.76 2.58
CA THR A 41 -3.73 -0.85 1.44
C THR A 41 -3.24 -1.58 0.19
N ALA A 42 -2.47 -2.68 0.33
CA ALA A 42 -2.19 -3.58 -0.78
C ALA A 42 -3.46 -4.24 -1.31
N VAL A 43 -4.36 -4.69 -0.42
CA VAL A 43 -5.68 -5.22 -0.83
C VAL A 43 -6.43 -4.16 -1.63
N LEU A 44 -6.56 -2.94 -1.11
CA LEU A 44 -7.22 -1.82 -1.80
C LEU A 44 -6.61 -1.57 -3.19
N ARG A 45 -5.28 -1.55 -3.29
CA ARG A 45 -4.59 -1.42 -4.58
C ARG A 45 -4.97 -2.55 -5.53
N VAL A 46 -4.91 -3.81 -5.10
CA VAL A 46 -5.24 -4.96 -5.95
C VAL A 46 -6.68 -4.89 -6.49
N LEU A 47 -7.63 -4.47 -5.66
CA LEU A 47 -9.03 -4.32 -6.08
C LEU A 47 -9.23 -3.19 -7.09
N LEU A 48 -8.44 -2.12 -7.02
CA LEU A 48 -8.50 -0.96 -7.93
C LEU A 48 -7.55 -1.05 -9.14
N GLU A 49 -6.55 -1.92 -9.08
CA GLU A 49 -5.48 -2.01 -10.09
C GLU A 49 -6.03 -2.40 -11.46
N GLY A 50 -7.10 -3.20 -11.55
CA GLY A 50 -7.65 -3.70 -12.82
C GLY A 50 -7.88 -2.59 -13.86
N PRO A 51 -8.81 -1.63 -13.62
CA PRO A 51 -9.02 -0.50 -14.52
C PRO A 51 -7.78 0.39 -14.71
N LEU A 52 -7.03 0.65 -13.63
CA LEU A 52 -5.83 1.50 -13.70
C LEU A 52 -4.73 0.88 -14.57
N ARG A 53 -4.61 -0.44 -14.59
CA ARG A 53 -3.64 -1.16 -15.40
C ARG A 53 -3.91 -1.00 -16.90
N LEU A 54 -5.15 -0.74 -17.30
CA LEU A 54 -5.48 -0.48 -18.70
C LEU A 54 -4.84 0.83 -19.20
N LEU A 55 -4.65 1.83 -18.31
CA LEU A 55 -3.93 3.06 -18.64
C LEU A 55 -2.48 2.80 -19.03
N LEU A 56 -1.86 1.74 -18.49
CA LEU A 56 -0.54 1.28 -18.90
C LEU A 56 -0.61 0.39 -20.15
N ILE A 57 -1.44 -0.66 -20.11
CA ILE A 57 -1.44 -1.73 -21.13
C ILE A 57 -1.85 -1.19 -22.51
N VAL A 58 -2.90 -0.38 -22.59
CA VAL A 58 -3.45 0.06 -23.88
C VAL A 58 -2.46 0.96 -24.63
N PRO A 59 -1.94 2.06 -24.04
CA PRO A 59 -0.95 2.90 -24.72
C PRO A 59 0.36 2.17 -25.00
N TYR A 60 0.82 1.32 -24.08
CA TYR A 60 2.04 0.53 -24.27
C TYR A 60 1.92 -0.41 -25.47
N ALA A 61 0.82 -1.20 -25.53
CA ALA A 61 0.60 -2.12 -26.64
C ALA A 61 0.44 -1.38 -27.98
N TRP A 62 -0.25 -0.24 -27.97
CA TRP A 62 -0.40 0.59 -29.17
C TRP A 62 0.95 1.12 -29.67
N LEU A 63 1.80 1.66 -28.78
CA LEU A 63 3.14 2.12 -29.13
C LEU A 63 4.06 0.99 -29.59
N TYR A 64 3.99 -0.17 -28.93
CA TYR A 64 4.77 -1.33 -29.33
C TYR A 64 4.42 -1.81 -30.74
N GLU A 65 3.14 -1.74 -31.11
CA GLU A 65 2.68 -2.20 -32.43
C GLU A 65 2.97 -1.19 -33.54
N HIS A 66 2.81 0.11 -33.27
CA HIS A 66 2.87 1.14 -34.31
C HIS A 66 4.14 2.00 -34.31
N ALA A 67 4.93 1.96 -33.24
CA ALA A 67 6.05 2.88 -33.04
C ALA A 67 7.32 2.22 -32.48
N ARG A 68 7.40 0.87 -32.42
CA ARG A 68 8.64 0.20 -32.01
C ARG A 68 9.75 0.44 -33.04
N LEU A 69 10.95 0.75 -32.54
CA LEU A 69 12.14 1.00 -33.34
C LEU A 69 13.03 -0.24 -33.48
N LEU A 70 12.91 -1.17 -32.53
CA LEU A 70 13.72 -2.37 -32.46
C LEU A 70 12.81 -3.59 -32.37
N GLU A 71 13.30 -4.72 -32.89
CA GLU A 71 12.66 -6.02 -32.73
C GLU A 71 13.61 -6.93 -31.97
N TRP A 72 13.07 -7.59 -30.95
CA TRP A 72 13.85 -8.46 -30.07
C TRP A 72 13.27 -9.87 -30.08
N GLU A 73 14.14 -10.86 -30.19
CA GLU A 73 13.76 -12.24 -29.92
C GLU A 73 13.48 -12.40 -28.42
N ALA A 74 12.30 -12.94 -28.08
CA ALA A 74 11.91 -13.16 -26.68
C ALA A 74 12.86 -14.11 -25.92
N SER A 75 13.59 -14.97 -26.64
CA SER A 75 14.63 -15.87 -26.10
C SER A 75 15.96 -15.17 -25.84
N SER A 76 16.17 -13.95 -26.35
CA SER A 76 17.46 -13.26 -26.24
C SER A 76 17.77 -12.89 -24.78
N PRO A 77 18.86 -13.39 -24.17
CA PRO A 77 19.20 -13.03 -22.79
C PRO A 77 19.49 -11.53 -22.63
N TRP A 78 19.91 -10.86 -23.70
CA TRP A 78 20.17 -9.42 -23.70
C TRP A 78 18.90 -8.58 -23.58
N LEU A 79 17.78 -9.04 -24.14
CA LEU A 79 16.47 -8.41 -23.95
C LEU A 79 16.08 -8.44 -22.46
N TRP A 80 16.29 -9.58 -21.80
CA TRP A 80 15.94 -9.73 -20.39
C TRP A 80 16.86 -8.92 -19.48
N LEU A 81 18.17 -8.99 -19.67
CA LEU A 81 19.14 -8.24 -18.86
C LEU A 81 19.02 -6.73 -19.09
N GLY A 82 19.07 -6.29 -20.34
CA GLY A 82 18.96 -4.88 -20.72
C GLY A 82 17.57 -4.32 -20.39
N GLY A 83 16.52 -5.10 -20.64
CA GLY A 83 15.15 -4.76 -20.27
C GLY A 83 14.99 -4.60 -18.76
N PHE A 84 15.60 -5.46 -17.94
CA PHE A 84 15.51 -5.32 -16.47
C PHE A 84 16.18 -4.03 -15.98
N ILE A 85 17.37 -3.72 -16.50
CA ILE A 85 18.08 -2.47 -16.21
C ILE A 85 17.24 -1.26 -16.66
N ALA A 86 16.64 -1.33 -17.85
CA ALA A 86 15.81 -0.26 -18.38
C ALA A 86 14.50 -0.06 -17.58
N VAL A 87 13.86 -1.16 -17.14
CA VAL A 87 12.70 -1.10 -16.22
C VAL A 87 13.11 -0.43 -14.90
N ASP A 88 14.27 -0.75 -14.36
CA ASP A 88 14.76 -0.11 -13.14
C ASP A 88 15.09 1.37 -13.31
N PHE A 89 15.62 1.75 -14.46
CA PHE A 89 15.81 3.14 -14.84
C PHE A 89 14.49 3.92 -14.96
N CYS A 90 13.49 3.35 -15.64
CA CYS A 90 12.15 3.92 -15.74
C CYS A 90 11.52 4.08 -14.34
N PHE A 91 11.66 3.07 -13.48
CA PHE A 91 11.19 3.13 -12.10
C PHE A 91 11.87 4.26 -11.33
N TYR A 92 13.19 4.43 -11.42
CA TYR A 92 13.91 5.51 -10.75
C TYR A 92 13.31 6.89 -11.07
N TRP A 93 13.05 7.17 -12.36
CA TRP A 93 12.47 8.44 -12.78
C TRP A 93 11.02 8.59 -12.36
N ALA A 94 10.21 7.54 -12.48
CA ALA A 94 8.84 7.54 -11.99
C ALA A 94 8.80 7.84 -10.48
N HIS A 95 9.61 7.11 -9.72
CA HIS A 95 9.68 7.18 -8.27
C HIS A 95 10.15 8.56 -7.79
N ARG A 96 11.27 9.06 -8.33
CA ARG A 96 11.74 10.41 -8.04
C ARG A 96 10.69 11.48 -8.36
N THR A 97 9.98 11.32 -9.48
CA THR A 97 8.96 12.30 -9.89
C THR A 97 7.73 12.26 -8.98
N LEU A 98 7.35 11.07 -8.50
CA LEU A 98 6.31 10.89 -7.48
C LEU A 98 6.65 11.61 -6.17
N HIS A 99 7.92 11.61 -5.74
CA HIS A 99 8.36 12.35 -4.56
C HIS A 99 8.38 13.87 -4.77
N ARG A 100 8.59 14.34 -6.00
CA ARG A 100 8.90 15.74 -6.31
C ARG A 100 7.69 16.66 -6.48
N HIS A 101 6.50 16.16 -6.78
CA HIS A 101 5.34 16.99 -7.12
C HIS A 101 4.13 16.69 -6.23
N ASN A 102 3.43 17.74 -5.80
CA ASN A 102 2.30 17.66 -4.86
C ASN A 102 1.23 16.62 -5.22
N LEU A 103 0.74 16.61 -6.47
CA LEU A 103 -0.27 15.66 -6.93
C LEU A 103 0.23 14.22 -6.87
N LEU A 104 1.45 14.02 -7.35
CA LEU A 104 2.08 12.71 -7.52
C LEU A 104 2.51 12.12 -6.17
N TRP A 105 2.97 12.98 -5.26
CA TRP A 105 3.26 12.60 -3.89
C TRP A 105 2.00 12.10 -3.21
N GLY A 106 0.83 12.70 -3.43
CA GLY A 106 -0.41 12.16 -2.86
C GLY A 106 -0.73 10.72 -3.27
N ALA A 107 -0.28 10.27 -4.45
CA ALA A 107 -0.43 8.88 -4.86
C ALA A 107 0.61 7.93 -4.24
N HIS A 108 1.76 8.44 -3.82
CA HIS A 108 2.89 7.64 -3.32
C HIS A 108 3.11 7.75 -1.79
N GLN A 109 2.76 8.87 -1.19
CA GLN A 109 2.75 9.18 0.24
C GLN A 109 2.12 8.07 1.10
N PRO A 110 1.03 7.39 0.67
CA PRO A 110 0.55 6.21 1.35
C PRO A 110 1.66 5.20 1.67
N HIS A 111 2.59 4.96 0.76
CA HIS A 111 3.72 4.03 0.96
C HIS A 111 4.65 4.46 2.11
N HIS A 112 4.96 5.75 2.18
CA HIS A 112 5.81 6.33 3.22
C HIS A 112 5.09 6.58 4.54
N SER A 113 3.77 6.55 4.56
CA SER A 113 2.98 6.95 5.73
C SER A 113 3.07 6.01 6.93
N SER A 114 3.70 4.84 6.82
CA SER A 114 3.90 3.94 7.96
C SER A 114 4.97 4.51 8.89
N GLU A 115 4.66 4.55 10.17
CA GLU A 115 5.60 4.98 11.21
C GLU A 115 6.43 3.80 11.75
N ASP A 116 6.19 2.59 11.23
CA ASP A 116 6.98 1.40 11.48
C ASP A 116 7.64 0.92 10.17
N PHE A 117 8.80 0.29 10.27
CA PHE A 117 9.51 -0.19 9.08
C PHE A 117 9.85 -1.66 9.21
N ASN A 118 9.10 -2.46 8.47
CA ASN A 118 9.18 -3.91 8.46
C ASN A 118 8.60 -4.44 7.13
N LEU A 119 8.60 -5.76 6.91
CA LEU A 119 8.23 -6.32 5.62
C LEU A 119 6.76 -6.04 5.24
N SER A 120 5.86 -5.78 6.20
CA SER A 120 4.51 -5.34 5.88
C SER A 120 4.47 -3.94 5.25
N THR A 121 5.43 -3.06 5.55
CA THR A 121 5.57 -1.73 4.93
C THR A 121 5.79 -1.83 3.43
N ALA A 122 6.42 -2.90 2.93
CA ALA A 122 6.55 -3.16 1.50
C ALA A 122 5.18 -3.27 0.81
N LEU A 123 4.18 -3.77 1.54
CA LEU A 123 2.79 -3.93 1.08
C LEU A 123 1.94 -2.68 1.32
N ARG A 124 2.44 -1.69 2.07
CA ARG A 124 1.75 -0.40 2.17
C ARG A 124 1.85 0.31 0.82
N LYS A 125 0.83 0.21 -0.03
CA LYS A 125 0.88 0.74 -1.41
C LYS A 125 -0.15 1.86 -1.62
N GLY A 126 0.24 2.82 -2.43
CA GLY A 126 -0.68 3.81 -2.99
C GLY A 126 -1.60 3.16 -4.02
N ALA A 127 -2.91 3.25 -3.80
CA ALA A 127 -3.91 2.59 -4.65
C ALA A 127 -4.01 3.24 -6.04
N PHE A 128 -3.61 4.52 -6.15
CA PHE A 128 -3.70 5.31 -7.38
C PHE A 128 -2.36 5.52 -8.08
N GLN A 129 -1.26 4.96 -7.57
CA GLN A 129 0.08 5.21 -8.13
C GLN A 129 0.17 4.86 -9.62
N THR A 130 -0.43 3.73 -10.03
CA THR A 130 -0.47 3.27 -11.42
C THR A 130 -1.12 4.28 -12.37
N ALA A 131 -1.99 5.18 -11.87
CA ALA A 131 -2.58 6.24 -12.70
C ALA A 131 -1.55 7.29 -13.16
N PHE A 132 -0.39 7.35 -12.50
CA PHE A 132 0.60 8.41 -12.69
C PHE A 132 1.98 7.91 -13.14
N ASP A 133 2.39 6.70 -12.76
CA ASP A 133 3.73 6.17 -13.09
C ASP A 133 3.84 5.50 -14.47
N TRP A 134 2.71 5.13 -15.08
CA TRP A 134 2.68 4.42 -16.36
C TRP A 134 3.40 5.13 -17.53
N PRO A 135 3.39 6.48 -17.68
CA PRO A 135 4.02 7.14 -18.83
C PRO A 135 5.54 6.91 -18.89
N PHE A 136 6.18 6.73 -17.73
CA PHE A 136 7.63 6.52 -17.63
C PHE A 136 8.09 5.20 -18.25
N TYR A 137 7.18 4.24 -18.44
CA TYR A 137 7.48 2.94 -19.03
C TYR A 137 7.20 2.87 -20.54
N LEU A 138 6.50 3.86 -21.12
CA LEU A 138 6.22 3.89 -22.57
C LEU A 138 7.47 3.88 -23.46
N PRO A 139 8.60 4.51 -23.10
CA PRO A 139 9.82 4.40 -23.90
C PRO A 139 10.26 2.95 -24.13
N LEU A 140 9.96 2.02 -23.22
CA LEU A 140 10.29 0.60 -23.40
C LEU A 140 9.51 -0.04 -24.56
N ALA A 141 8.26 0.40 -24.80
CA ALA A 141 7.47 -0.04 -25.95
C ALA A 141 8.11 0.44 -27.26
N VAL A 142 8.54 1.70 -27.30
CA VAL A 142 9.24 2.30 -28.46
C VAL A 142 10.59 1.61 -28.68
N LEU A 143 11.29 1.20 -27.62
CA LEU A 143 12.52 0.40 -27.71
C LEU A 143 12.28 -1.07 -28.04
N GLY A 144 11.02 -1.48 -28.31
CA GLY A 144 10.70 -2.82 -28.76
C GLY A 144 10.65 -3.88 -27.67
N VAL A 145 10.55 -3.52 -26.38
CA VAL A 145 10.39 -4.51 -25.30
C VAL A 145 8.97 -5.06 -25.34
N PRO A 146 8.76 -6.37 -25.61
CA PRO A 146 7.42 -6.94 -25.69
C PRO A 146 6.66 -6.79 -24.37
N LEU A 147 5.37 -6.42 -24.44
CA LEU A 147 4.54 -6.20 -23.26
C LEU A 147 4.59 -7.38 -22.25
N PRO A 148 4.51 -8.67 -22.65
CA PRO A 148 4.63 -9.77 -21.71
C PRO A 148 5.97 -9.81 -20.97
N VAL A 149 7.08 -9.50 -21.66
CA VAL A 149 8.43 -9.43 -21.08
C VAL A 149 8.50 -8.27 -20.09
N PHE A 150 8.07 -7.07 -20.49
CA PHE A 150 8.01 -5.90 -19.61
C PHE A 150 7.22 -6.19 -18.31
N LEU A 151 6.04 -6.79 -18.41
CA LEU A 151 5.22 -7.11 -17.23
C LEU A 151 5.89 -8.13 -16.29
N VAL A 152 6.64 -9.09 -16.83
CA VAL A 152 7.43 -10.04 -16.02
C VAL A 152 8.58 -9.32 -15.33
N LEU A 153 9.34 -8.49 -16.06
CA LEU A 153 10.46 -7.73 -15.51
C LEU A 153 10.03 -6.76 -14.41
N LEU A 154 8.94 -6.03 -14.62
CA LEU A 154 8.34 -5.17 -13.59
C LEU A 154 7.91 -5.98 -12.36
N GLY A 155 7.36 -7.18 -12.57
CA GLY A 155 6.99 -8.09 -11.49
C GLY A 155 8.21 -8.58 -10.68
N ILE A 156 9.30 -8.96 -11.35
CA ILE A 156 10.57 -9.34 -10.71
C ILE A 156 11.13 -8.17 -9.90
N GLN A 157 11.12 -6.96 -10.46
CA GLN A 157 11.56 -5.76 -9.77
C GLN A 157 10.73 -5.51 -8.49
N LEU A 158 9.41 -5.67 -8.56
CA LEU A 158 8.53 -5.50 -7.40
C LEU A 158 8.80 -6.56 -6.31
N VAL A 159 9.09 -7.81 -6.71
CA VAL A 159 9.49 -8.88 -5.76
C VAL A 159 10.81 -8.53 -5.08
N TYR A 160 11.79 -8.01 -5.82
CA TYR A 160 13.04 -7.54 -5.24
C TYR A 160 12.81 -6.45 -4.18
N GLN A 161 11.94 -5.47 -4.47
CA GLN A 161 11.66 -4.39 -3.54
C GLN A 161 10.97 -4.84 -2.24
N PHE A 162 10.51 -6.09 -2.13
CA PHE A 162 9.88 -6.56 -0.89
C PHE A 162 10.87 -6.67 0.27
N TRP A 163 11.99 -7.38 0.09
CA TRP A 163 12.89 -7.76 1.19
C TRP A 163 13.69 -6.59 1.75
N ILE A 164 13.81 -5.48 1.00
CA ILE A 164 14.51 -4.26 1.43
C ILE A 164 13.76 -3.48 2.52
N HIS A 165 12.52 -3.85 2.85
CA HIS A 165 11.73 -3.20 3.90
C HIS A 165 11.95 -3.87 5.26
N THR A 166 13.11 -3.69 5.87
CA THR A 166 13.37 -4.23 7.21
C THR A 166 14.35 -3.40 7.99
N GLN A 167 14.20 -3.40 9.32
CA GLN A 167 15.17 -2.85 10.28
C GLN A 167 16.17 -3.90 10.78
N HIS A 168 15.95 -5.18 10.47
CA HIS A 168 16.73 -6.27 11.06
C HIS A 168 18.04 -6.55 10.32
N VAL A 169 18.16 -6.08 9.08
CA VAL A 169 19.37 -6.18 8.28
C VAL A 169 20.12 -4.86 8.32
N GLY A 170 21.34 -4.86 8.86
CA GLY A 170 22.23 -3.70 8.91
C GLY A 170 22.77 -3.30 7.53
N ARG A 171 23.91 -2.61 7.53
CA ARG A 171 24.61 -2.29 6.28
C ARG A 171 25.23 -3.55 5.66
N LEU A 172 25.17 -3.67 4.34
CA LEU A 172 25.69 -4.82 3.58
C LEU A 172 27.03 -4.53 2.86
N GLY A 173 27.70 -3.43 3.23
CA GLY A 173 29.04 -3.10 2.74
C GLY A 173 29.09 -2.89 1.24
N TRP A 174 29.84 -3.73 0.52
CA TRP A 174 30.06 -3.56 -0.92
C TRP A 174 28.77 -3.70 -1.74
N LEU A 175 27.78 -4.47 -1.28
CA LEU A 175 26.50 -4.64 -1.95
C LEU A 175 25.77 -3.29 -2.10
N GLU A 176 25.88 -2.41 -1.11
CA GLU A 176 25.28 -1.06 -1.11
C GLU A 176 25.91 -0.13 -2.15
N ARG A 177 27.01 -0.55 -2.79
CA ARG A 177 27.62 0.20 -3.88
C ARG A 177 26.91 -0.04 -5.21
N VAL A 178 26.17 -1.14 -5.34
CA VAL A 178 25.54 -1.60 -6.59
C VAL A 178 24.02 -1.71 -6.43
N LEU A 179 23.56 -2.22 -5.30
CA LEU A 179 22.18 -2.56 -5.03
C LEU A 179 21.56 -1.65 -3.98
N ILE A 180 20.24 -1.46 -4.08
CA ILE A 180 19.41 -0.91 -3.03
C ILE A 180 19.28 -1.98 -1.94
N THR A 181 19.84 -1.71 -0.77
CA THR A 181 19.80 -2.61 0.39
C THR A 181 18.79 -2.11 1.43
N PRO A 182 18.46 -2.90 2.46
CA PRO A 182 17.61 -2.44 3.55
C PRO A 182 18.08 -1.13 4.19
N SER A 183 19.39 -0.91 4.35
CA SER A 183 19.93 0.35 4.89
C SER A 183 19.65 1.55 3.98
N LEU A 184 19.89 1.39 2.68
CA LEU A 184 19.63 2.46 1.70
C LEU A 184 18.13 2.75 1.56
N HIS A 185 17.29 1.72 1.67
CA HIS A 185 15.83 1.87 1.59
C HIS A 185 15.23 2.44 2.88
N ARG A 186 15.82 2.16 4.05
CA ARG A 186 15.47 2.87 5.30
C ARG A 186 15.69 4.37 5.15
N VAL A 187 16.84 4.79 4.61
CA VAL A 187 17.10 6.21 4.30
C VAL A 187 16.01 6.77 3.40
N HIS A 188 15.63 6.07 2.34
CA HIS A 188 14.55 6.50 1.45
C HIS A 188 13.21 6.73 2.19
N HIS A 189 12.88 5.86 3.15
CA HIS A 189 11.69 6.01 3.99
C HIS A 189 11.84 6.96 5.19
N GLY A 190 13.02 7.57 5.35
CA GLY A 190 13.31 8.47 6.45
C GLY A 190 12.66 9.83 6.28
N GLN A 191 11.98 10.31 7.32
CA GLN A 191 11.50 11.69 7.40
C GLN A 191 12.54 12.66 7.97
N ASN A 192 13.75 12.19 8.32
CA ASN A 192 14.85 13.05 8.76
C ASN A 192 15.22 14.03 7.63
N ASP A 193 15.56 15.27 7.98
CA ASP A 193 15.93 16.30 6.99
C ASP A 193 17.07 15.86 6.06
N CYS A 194 18.03 15.08 6.57
CA CYS A 194 19.16 14.58 5.78
C CYS A 194 18.78 13.46 4.79
N TYR A 195 17.59 12.89 4.91
CA TYR A 195 17.10 11.74 4.14
C TYR A 195 15.98 12.06 3.16
N ILE A 196 15.39 13.26 3.25
CA ILE A 196 14.36 13.72 2.31
C ILE A 196 14.89 13.69 0.86
N ASP A 197 14.07 13.13 -0.05
CA ASP A 197 14.35 13.02 -1.48
C ASP A 197 15.63 12.20 -1.81
N LYS A 198 15.97 11.17 -1.01
CA LYS A 198 17.14 10.31 -1.24
C LYS A 198 16.78 8.89 -1.66
N ASN A 199 17.70 8.24 -2.38
CA ASN A 199 17.70 6.81 -2.72
C ASN A 199 16.41 6.31 -3.41
N HIS A 200 16.08 6.83 -4.59
CA HIS A 200 14.86 6.49 -5.35
C HIS A 200 14.97 5.20 -6.17
N GLY A 201 16.15 4.58 -6.28
CA GLY A 201 16.34 3.33 -7.04
C GLY A 201 15.46 2.20 -6.53
N GLY A 202 15.00 1.33 -7.43
CA GLY A 202 14.22 0.14 -7.07
C GLY A 202 15.12 -1.05 -6.75
N VAL A 203 16.11 -1.29 -7.59
CA VAL A 203 17.08 -2.40 -7.47
C VAL A 203 18.50 -1.87 -7.45
N PHE A 204 18.86 -0.97 -8.37
CA PHE A 204 20.23 -0.47 -8.49
C PHE A 204 20.38 0.92 -7.87
N ILE A 205 21.38 1.09 -7.01
CA ILE A 205 21.74 2.40 -6.43
C ILE A 205 22.47 3.30 -7.46
N LEU A 206 22.83 2.74 -8.61
CA LEU A 206 23.55 3.41 -9.69
C LEU A 206 22.88 4.74 -10.06
N TRP A 207 21.55 4.74 -10.22
CA TRP A 207 20.80 5.92 -10.65
C TRP A 207 20.89 7.06 -9.64
N ASP A 208 20.78 6.75 -8.36
CA ASP A 208 20.93 7.75 -7.30
C ASP A 208 22.31 8.40 -7.26
N LYS A 209 23.36 7.62 -7.56
CA LYS A 209 24.72 8.14 -7.68
C LYS A 209 24.90 9.00 -8.91
N LEU A 210 24.38 8.57 -10.06
CA LEU A 210 24.47 9.31 -11.31
C LEU A 210 23.70 10.64 -11.27
N PHE A 211 22.53 10.66 -10.63
CA PHE A 211 21.64 11.82 -10.64
C PHE A 211 21.59 12.58 -9.30
N GLY A 212 22.54 12.33 -8.40
CA GLY A 212 22.79 13.12 -7.20
C GLY A 212 21.77 12.99 -6.08
N THR A 213 21.06 11.85 -5.98
CA THR A 213 20.07 11.57 -4.93
C THR A 213 20.55 10.51 -3.92
N TYR A 214 21.80 10.06 -4.03
CA TYR A 214 22.39 9.10 -3.09
C TYR A 214 22.58 9.67 -1.68
N ALA A 215 22.24 8.87 -0.67
CA ALA A 215 22.62 9.09 0.73
C ALA A 215 22.83 7.76 1.49
N GLU A 216 23.76 7.76 2.44
CA GLU A 216 23.98 6.66 3.38
C GLU A 216 23.18 6.85 4.66
N GLU A 217 22.90 5.75 5.38
CA GLU A 217 22.21 5.77 6.68
C GLU A 217 23.16 6.23 7.81
N ARG A 218 23.29 7.55 8.02
CA ARG A 218 24.25 8.16 8.97
C ARG A 218 23.74 8.25 10.41
N GLU A 219 22.43 8.45 10.57
CA GLU A 219 21.73 8.60 11.85
C GLU A 219 20.51 7.66 11.93
N PRO A 220 20.01 7.34 13.14
CA PRO A 220 18.80 6.55 13.29
C PRO A 220 17.62 7.12 12.49
N VAL A 221 17.03 6.27 11.65
CA VAL A 221 15.94 6.67 10.77
C VAL A 221 14.64 6.81 11.56
N ARG A 222 13.98 7.96 11.39
CA ARG A 222 12.60 8.20 11.82
C ARG A 222 11.68 7.92 10.64
N TYR A 223 10.66 7.09 10.84
CA TYR A 223 9.69 6.73 9.80
C TYR A 223 8.40 7.52 9.91
N GLY A 224 7.55 7.39 8.91
CA GLY A 224 6.36 8.19 8.70
C GLY A 224 6.61 9.30 7.69
N VAL A 225 5.68 10.25 7.64
CA VAL A 225 5.77 11.43 6.77
C VAL A 225 5.74 12.69 7.61
N THR A 226 6.41 13.75 7.14
CA THR A 226 6.51 15.04 7.87
C THR A 226 5.14 15.66 8.18
N THR A 227 4.15 15.40 7.32
CA THR A 227 2.73 15.72 7.53
C THR A 227 1.95 14.43 7.83
N PRO A 228 1.65 14.11 9.10
CA PRO A 228 1.12 12.80 9.49
C PRO A 228 -0.31 12.54 8.97
N VAL A 229 -0.61 11.27 8.70
CA VAL A 229 -1.95 10.83 8.27
C VAL A 229 -2.89 10.54 9.44
N SER A 230 -2.34 10.11 10.58
CA SER A 230 -3.04 9.86 11.85
C SER A 230 -4.35 9.06 11.73
N THR A 231 -4.34 7.99 10.93
CA THR A 231 -5.49 7.08 10.74
C THR A 231 -5.01 5.67 10.39
N PHE A 232 -5.79 4.66 10.78
CA PHE A 232 -5.61 3.27 10.35
C PHE A 232 -6.61 2.86 9.26
N ASP A 233 -7.54 3.75 8.89
CA ASP A 233 -8.48 3.55 7.78
C ASP A 233 -7.72 3.59 6.44
N PRO A 234 -7.65 2.45 5.71
CA PRO A 234 -6.87 2.36 4.50
C PRO A 234 -7.41 3.24 3.37
N ILE A 235 -8.68 3.65 3.37
CA ILE A 235 -9.24 4.55 2.36
C ILE A 235 -8.87 5.99 2.70
N ARG A 236 -9.14 6.44 3.93
CA ARG A 236 -8.78 7.82 4.35
C ARG A 236 -7.30 8.11 4.18
N LEU A 237 -6.46 7.11 4.43
CA LEU A 237 -5.02 7.18 4.22
C LEU A 237 -4.66 7.56 2.77
N GLN A 238 -5.31 6.96 1.76
CA GLN A 238 -5.03 7.24 0.33
C GLN A 238 -5.31 8.70 -0.06
N PHE A 239 -6.29 9.32 0.58
CA PHE A 239 -6.72 10.70 0.26
C PHE A 239 -6.16 11.74 1.21
N SER A 240 -5.36 11.34 2.20
CA SER A 240 -4.90 12.22 3.29
C SER A 240 -4.17 13.47 2.77
N TRP A 241 -3.20 13.29 1.87
CA TRP A 241 -2.44 14.38 1.25
C TRP A 241 -3.30 15.25 0.33
N TRP A 242 -4.07 14.63 -0.58
CA TRP A 242 -4.92 15.38 -1.51
C TRP A 242 -6.01 16.18 -0.79
N ARG A 243 -6.50 15.73 0.35
CA ARG A 243 -7.45 16.49 1.18
C ARG A 243 -6.83 17.79 1.70
N LEU A 244 -5.53 17.77 2.07
CA LEU A 244 -4.81 18.99 2.49
C LEU A 244 -4.60 19.95 1.33
N LEU A 245 -4.17 19.43 0.18
CA LEU A 245 -4.03 20.23 -1.05
C LEU A 245 -5.37 20.84 -1.48
N TRP A 246 -6.45 20.07 -1.40
CA TRP A 246 -7.79 20.54 -1.70
C TRP A 246 -8.24 21.66 -0.75
N ALA A 247 -7.97 21.51 0.55
CA ALA A 247 -8.27 22.56 1.53
C ALA A 247 -7.53 23.87 1.20
N ASP A 248 -6.24 23.79 0.87
CA ASP A 248 -5.46 24.96 0.43
C ASP A 248 -5.98 25.54 -0.88
N ALA A 249 -6.37 24.70 -1.85
CA ALA A 249 -6.95 25.12 -3.13
C ALA A 249 -8.25 25.91 -2.94
N VAL A 250 -9.09 25.49 -2.00
CA VAL A 250 -10.34 26.18 -1.67
C VAL A 250 -10.05 27.49 -0.92
N ALA A 251 -9.10 27.48 0.02
CA ALA A 251 -8.80 28.61 0.90
C ALA A 251 -8.03 29.75 0.22
N THR A 252 -7.17 29.46 -0.77
CA THR A 252 -6.39 30.51 -1.44
C THR A 252 -7.28 31.45 -2.26
N ARG A 253 -6.93 32.74 -2.27
CA ARG A 253 -7.62 33.80 -3.01
C ARG A 253 -7.22 33.83 -4.48
N SER A 254 -6.04 33.31 -4.81
CA SER A 254 -5.47 33.33 -6.17
C SER A 254 -6.01 32.17 -7.00
N TRP A 255 -6.79 32.44 -8.05
CA TRP A 255 -7.33 31.40 -8.95
C TRP A 255 -6.23 30.57 -9.61
N TRP A 256 -5.09 31.20 -9.93
CA TRP A 256 -3.95 30.51 -10.52
C TRP A 256 -3.33 29.55 -9.52
N ASP A 257 -3.20 29.95 -8.26
CA ASP A 257 -2.69 29.09 -7.19
C ASP A 257 -3.56 27.85 -7.00
N LYS A 258 -4.89 27.96 -7.15
CA LYS A 258 -5.82 26.81 -7.12
C LYS A 258 -5.47 25.73 -8.15
N LEU A 259 -4.94 26.13 -9.31
CA LEU A 259 -4.60 25.24 -10.41
C LEU A 259 -3.15 24.75 -10.34
N ARG A 260 -2.19 25.66 -10.11
CA ARG A 260 -0.78 25.25 -10.12
C ARG A 260 -0.38 24.44 -8.89
N LEU A 261 -1.04 24.57 -7.74
CA LEU A 261 -0.64 23.90 -6.49
C LEU A 261 -0.41 22.39 -6.66
N TRP A 262 -1.19 21.73 -7.51
CA TRP A 262 -1.13 20.30 -7.77
C TRP A 262 0.17 19.89 -8.46
N TRP A 263 0.74 20.76 -9.29
CA TRP A 263 1.95 20.52 -10.07
C TRP A 263 3.19 21.20 -9.49
N MET A 264 3.04 21.96 -8.40
CA MET A 264 4.17 22.56 -7.70
C MET A 264 4.95 21.49 -6.91
N PRO A 265 6.22 21.79 -6.54
CA PRO A 265 7.03 20.86 -5.77
C PRO A 265 6.33 20.40 -4.49
N THR A 266 6.59 19.17 -4.06
CA THR A 266 5.99 18.59 -2.84
C THR A 266 6.19 19.50 -1.64
N GLY A 267 5.10 19.84 -0.96
CA GLY A 267 5.09 20.75 0.19
C GLY A 267 4.96 22.23 -0.18
N TRP A 268 4.99 22.60 -1.46
CA TRP A 268 4.68 23.96 -1.88
C TRP A 268 3.20 24.27 -1.59
N ARG A 269 2.96 25.46 -1.04
CA ARG A 269 1.64 25.99 -0.71
C ARG A 269 1.53 27.47 -1.11
N PRO A 270 0.33 27.97 -1.48
CA PRO A 270 0.09 29.39 -1.74
C PRO A 270 0.43 30.26 -0.51
N ALA A 271 0.97 31.46 -0.72
CA ALA A 271 1.49 32.28 0.37
C ALA A 271 0.41 32.71 1.38
N ASP A 272 -0.82 32.93 0.90
CA ASP A 272 -1.95 33.40 1.69
C ASP A 272 -2.59 32.33 2.59
N VAL A 273 -2.31 31.04 2.35
CA VAL A 273 -2.80 29.93 3.19
C VAL A 273 -1.72 29.38 4.15
N ARG A 274 -0.45 29.76 3.97
CA ARG A 274 0.67 29.27 4.82
C ARG A 274 0.52 29.65 6.30
N GLN A 275 -0.26 30.69 6.59
CA GLN A 275 -0.57 31.08 7.97
C GLN A 275 -1.35 30.01 8.74
N GLN A 276 -2.04 29.11 8.03
CA GLN A 276 -2.66 27.92 8.59
C GLN A 276 -1.69 26.74 8.40
N PRO A 277 -0.90 26.36 9.43
CA PRO A 277 0.07 25.29 9.29
C PRO A 277 -0.63 23.95 9.05
N TRP A 278 -0.03 23.12 8.21
CA TRP A 278 -0.40 21.71 8.15
C TRP A 278 0.01 20.99 9.45
N PRO A 279 -0.63 19.86 9.78
CA PRO A 279 -0.17 19.01 10.87
C PRO A 279 1.31 18.64 10.69
N GLN A 280 2.06 18.60 11.78
CA GLN A 280 3.46 18.20 11.77
C GLN A 280 3.64 16.90 12.56
N MET A 281 4.56 16.07 12.10
CA MET A 281 4.85 14.79 12.74
C MET A 281 5.53 15.02 14.10
N GLY A 282 4.94 14.46 15.15
CA GLY A 282 5.45 14.57 16.52
C GLY A 282 6.65 13.65 16.80
N ALA A 283 7.12 13.68 18.05
CA ALA A 283 8.11 12.72 18.53
C ALA A 283 7.51 11.32 18.70
N GLU A 284 6.24 11.25 19.10
CA GLU A 284 5.52 10.00 19.32
C GLU A 284 4.82 9.51 18.05
N LYS A 285 4.80 8.19 17.91
CA LYS A 285 4.05 7.50 16.87
C LYS A 285 2.55 7.60 17.13
N PHE A 286 1.75 7.76 16.09
CA PHE A 286 0.30 7.65 16.17
C PHE A 286 -0.10 6.29 16.72
N THR A 287 -0.68 6.30 17.92
CA THR A 287 -1.22 5.13 18.59
C THR A 287 -2.56 5.50 19.22
N ARG A 288 -3.44 4.52 19.33
CA ARG A 288 -4.72 4.66 20.05
C ARG A 288 -4.84 3.53 21.03
N ALA A 289 -5.28 3.85 22.24
CA ALA A 289 -5.56 2.83 23.24
C ALA A 289 -6.80 2.04 22.82
N TYR A 290 -6.66 0.72 22.75
CA TYR A 290 -7.76 -0.21 22.56
C TYR A 290 -7.57 -1.46 23.44
N PRO A 291 -8.65 -2.12 23.88
CA PRO A 291 -8.53 -3.24 24.80
C PRO A 291 -7.67 -4.37 24.21
N VAL A 292 -6.83 -4.99 25.04
CA VAL A 292 -6.00 -6.14 24.62
C VAL A 292 -6.84 -7.25 23.99
N ARG A 293 -8.06 -7.47 24.49
CA ARG A 293 -9.00 -8.47 23.97
C ARG A 293 -9.49 -8.15 22.54
N LEU A 294 -9.51 -6.88 22.15
CA LEU A 294 -9.85 -6.47 20.77
C LEU A 294 -8.77 -6.93 19.78
N LYS A 295 -7.49 -7.05 20.21
CA LYS A 295 -6.40 -7.52 19.33
C LYS A 295 -6.71 -8.89 18.73
N GLY A 296 -7.21 -9.83 19.54
CA GLY A 296 -7.53 -11.18 19.08
C GLY A 296 -8.66 -11.17 18.05
N TYR A 297 -9.72 -10.41 18.32
CA TYR A 297 -10.85 -10.25 17.39
C TYR A 297 -10.42 -9.59 16.08
N ALA A 298 -9.71 -8.46 16.17
CA ALA A 298 -9.23 -7.72 15.01
C ALA A 298 -8.28 -8.57 14.16
N PHE A 299 -7.40 -9.36 14.79
CA PHE A 299 -6.52 -10.29 14.08
C PHE A 299 -7.31 -11.40 13.36
N ALA A 300 -8.35 -11.96 13.98
CA ALA A 300 -9.21 -12.94 13.32
C ALA A 300 -9.97 -12.34 12.12
N GLN A 301 -10.53 -11.13 12.27
CA GLN A 301 -11.17 -10.42 11.15
C GLN A 301 -10.16 -10.11 10.03
N PHE A 302 -8.95 -9.68 10.38
CA PHE A 302 -7.85 -9.46 9.44
C PHE A 302 -7.55 -10.71 8.60
N LEU A 303 -7.41 -11.87 9.24
CA LEU A 303 -7.17 -13.14 8.55
C LEU A 303 -8.33 -13.49 7.61
N MET A 304 -9.58 -13.30 8.06
CA MET A 304 -10.77 -13.59 7.25
C MET A 304 -10.87 -12.69 6.02
N ILE A 305 -10.62 -11.37 6.16
CA ILE A 305 -10.61 -10.41 5.06
C ILE A 305 -9.53 -10.76 4.02
N ASN A 306 -8.33 -11.12 4.47
CA ASN A 306 -7.23 -11.46 3.57
C ASN A 306 -7.45 -12.83 2.90
N ALA A 307 -8.00 -13.81 3.61
CA ALA A 307 -8.42 -15.09 3.01
C ALA A 307 -9.48 -14.87 1.92
N LEU A 308 -10.48 -14.02 2.19
CA LEU A 308 -11.51 -13.65 1.22
C LEU A 308 -10.91 -12.95 0.00
N THR A 309 -9.90 -12.10 0.20
CA THR A 309 -9.16 -11.45 -0.90
C THR A 309 -8.41 -12.47 -1.75
N LEU A 310 -7.76 -13.47 -1.14
CA LEU A 310 -7.12 -14.55 -1.90
C LEU A 310 -8.15 -15.33 -2.73
N VAL A 311 -9.30 -15.69 -2.13
CA VAL A 311 -10.39 -16.36 -2.86
C VAL A 311 -10.85 -15.51 -4.04
N PHE A 312 -11.03 -14.19 -3.85
CA PHE A 312 -11.36 -13.25 -4.93
C PHE A 312 -10.33 -13.30 -6.06
N LEU A 313 -9.04 -13.23 -5.75
CA LEU A 313 -7.96 -13.21 -6.74
C LEU A 313 -7.89 -14.50 -7.58
N PHE A 314 -8.14 -15.65 -6.96
CA PHE A 314 -8.16 -16.93 -7.69
C PHE A 314 -9.46 -17.16 -8.47
N SER A 315 -10.55 -16.51 -8.06
CA SER A 315 -11.89 -16.69 -8.65
C SER A 315 -12.21 -15.72 -9.79
N ILE A 316 -11.55 -14.55 -9.84
CA ILE A 316 -11.88 -13.47 -10.79
C ILE A 316 -11.83 -13.88 -12.26
N LYS A 317 -11.01 -14.88 -12.62
CA LYS A 317 -10.92 -15.41 -13.99
C LYS A 317 -12.19 -16.15 -14.45
N ARG A 318 -13.07 -16.52 -13.52
CA ARG A 318 -14.25 -17.35 -13.75
C ARG A 318 -15.57 -16.63 -13.39
N ALA A 319 -15.50 -15.42 -12.86
CA ALA A 319 -16.65 -14.69 -12.34
C ALA A 319 -17.41 -13.95 -13.46
N ALA A 320 -18.73 -13.81 -13.31
CA ALA A 320 -19.53 -12.94 -14.17
C ALA A 320 -19.14 -11.45 -13.98
N VAL A 321 -19.55 -10.55 -14.88
CA VAL A 321 -19.08 -9.15 -14.88
C VAL A 321 -19.46 -8.38 -13.59
N TRP A 322 -20.55 -8.76 -12.90
CA TRP A 322 -21.09 -8.05 -11.73
C TRP A 322 -20.68 -8.66 -10.37
N GLU A 323 -20.48 -9.97 -10.29
CA GLU A 323 -20.14 -10.70 -9.05
C GLU A 323 -18.85 -10.20 -8.36
N PRO A 324 -17.79 -9.80 -9.08
CA PRO A 324 -16.57 -9.23 -8.50
C PRO A 324 -16.84 -7.98 -7.67
N TRP A 325 -17.82 -7.15 -8.02
CA TRP A 325 -18.02 -5.85 -7.40
C TRP A 325 -18.67 -5.95 -6.01
N LEU A 326 -19.60 -6.89 -5.81
CA LEU A 326 -20.15 -7.13 -4.47
C LEU A 326 -19.08 -7.65 -3.51
N LEU A 327 -18.23 -8.56 -3.99
CA LEU A 327 -17.13 -9.10 -3.20
C LEU A 327 -16.06 -8.03 -2.90
N VAL A 328 -15.76 -7.15 -3.86
CA VAL A 328 -14.93 -5.96 -3.65
C VAL A 328 -15.50 -5.08 -2.52
N LEU A 329 -16.79 -4.75 -2.55
CA LEU A 329 -17.42 -3.93 -1.51
C LEU A 329 -17.36 -4.59 -0.12
N VAL A 330 -17.58 -5.91 -0.06
CA VAL A 330 -17.45 -6.69 1.19
C VAL A 330 -16.01 -6.62 1.73
N ILE A 331 -15.01 -6.86 0.89
CA ILE A 331 -13.59 -6.81 1.29
C ILE A 331 -13.21 -5.39 1.74
N LEU A 332 -13.60 -4.37 0.97
CA LEU A 332 -13.30 -2.96 1.28
C LEU A 332 -13.95 -2.51 2.59
N SER A 333 -15.23 -2.83 2.81
CA SER A 333 -15.91 -2.51 4.07
C SER A 333 -15.25 -3.18 5.26
N GLY A 334 -14.76 -4.43 5.10
CA GLY A 334 -13.97 -5.12 6.12
C GLY A 334 -12.64 -4.43 6.41
N CYS A 335 -11.92 -4.02 5.37
CA CYS A 335 -10.65 -3.30 5.50
C CYS A 335 -10.81 -1.96 6.25
N VAL A 336 -11.85 -1.19 5.91
CA VAL A 336 -12.20 0.07 6.58
C VAL A 336 -12.58 -0.20 8.03
N SER A 337 -13.50 -1.13 8.26
CA SER A 337 -13.96 -1.43 9.61
C SER A 337 -12.82 -1.87 10.53
N LEU A 338 -11.90 -2.70 10.03
CA LEU A 338 -10.72 -3.11 10.79
C LEU A 338 -9.83 -1.92 11.18
N GLY A 339 -9.59 -0.99 10.25
CA GLY A 339 -8.86 0.25 10.54
C GLY A 339 -9.54 1.08 11.62
N LEU A 340 -10.87 1.24 11.52
CA LEU A 340 -11.67 1.99 12.50
C LEU A 340 -11.71 1.33 13.89
N LEU A 341 -11.67 -0.01 13.97
CA LEU A 341 -11.53 -0.72 15.26
C LEU A 341 -10.24 -0.34 15.98
N PHE A 342 -9.13 -0.21 15.24
CA PHE A 342 -7.83 0.22 15.78
C PHE A 342 -7.77 1.70 16.16
N GLU A 343 -8.70 2.54 15.68
CA GLU A 343 -8.77 3.95 16.12
C GLU A 343 -9.33 4.11 17.55
N GLY A 344 -9.84 3.04 18.17
CA GLY A 344 -10.22 3.00 19.59
C GLY A 344 -11.52 3.74 19.94
N LYS A 345 -12.22 4.33 18.98
CA LYS A 345 -13.51 5.00 19.22
C LYS A 345 -14.65 3.98 19.25
N ARG A 346 -15.27 3.77 20.41
CA ARG A 346 -16.36 2.78 20.61
C ARG A 346 -17.54 2.96 19.65
N GLN A 347 -17.91 4.19 19.31
CA GLN A 347 -18.97 4.47 18.35
C GLN A 347 -18.70 3.84 16.97
N LEU A 348 -17.42 3.68 16.61
CA LEU A 348 -17.03 3.04 15.36
C LEU A 348 -17.16 1.52 15.43
N TRP A 349 -17.23 0.92 16.62
CA TRP A 349 -17.45 -0.53 16.76
C TRP A 349 -18.89 -0.91 16.42
N LEU A 350 -19.85 0.01 16.56
CA LEU A 350 -21.22 -0.20 16.08
C LEU A 350 -21.25 -0.37 14.55
N LEU A 351 -20.35 0.32 13.82
CA LEU A 351 -20.24 0.16 12.37
C LEU A 351 -19.79 -1.24 11.99
N GLU A 352 -18.92 -1.87 12.80
CA GLU A 352 -18.55 -3.28 12.61
C GLU A 352 -19.75 -4.20 12.80
N GLY A 353 -20.58 -3.95 13.82
CA GLY A 353 -21.82 -4.68 14.03
C GLY A 353 -22.79 -4.56 12.85
N VAL A 354 -23.02 -3.34 12.36
CA VAL A 354 -23.85 -3.10 11.17
C VAL A 354 -23.29 -3.80 9.94
N ARG A 355 -21.97 -3.72 9.72
CA ARG A 355 -21.30 -4.39 8.59
C ARG A 355 -21.50 -5.91 8.65
N LEU A 356 -21.27 -6.53 9.81
CA LEU A 356 -21.42 -7.98 9.96
C LEU A 356 -22.86 -8.43 9.77
N LEU A 357 -23.85 -7.67 10.25
CA LEU A 357 -25.26 -7.96 10.01
C LEU A 357 -25.59 -7.87 8.51
N ALA A 358 -25.16 -6.79 7.84
CA ALA A 358 -25.36 -6.63 6.41
C ALA A 358 -24.69 -7.76 5.62
N MET A 359 -23.49 -8.17 5.99
CA MET A 359 -22.79 -9.31 5.38
C MET A 359 -23.49 -10.64 5.59
N ALA A 360 -24.06 -10.89 6.78
CA ALA A 360 -24.82 -12.10 7.04
C ALA A 360 -26.07 -12.16 6.14
N VAL A 361 -26.80 -11.06 6.01
CA VAL A 361 -27.96 -10.95 5.11
C VAL A 361 -27.53 -11.18 3.67
N LEU A 362 -26.49 -10.50 3.20
CA LEU A 362 -25.96 -10.67 1.85
C LEU A 362 -25.51 -12.11 1.57
N ALA A 363 -24.86 -12.77 2.54
CA ALA A 363 -24.41 -14.15 2.41
C ALA A 363 -25.58 -15.14 2.29
N LEU A 364 -26.63 -14.97 3.11
CA LEU A 364 -27.85 -15.78 3.01
C LEU A 364 -28.58 -15.53 1.71
N SER A 365 -28.74 -14.26 1.31
CA SER A 365 -29.34 -13.90 0.03
C SER A 365 -28.58 -14.54 -1.12
N TRP A 366 -27.24 -14.42 -1.15
CA TRP A 366 -26.39 -15.04 -2.16
C TRP A 366 -26.55 -16.57 -2.18
N GLY A 367 -26.62 -17.22 -1.02
CA GLY A 367 -26.82 -18.65 -0.89
C GLY A 367 -28.09 -19.18 -1.58
N VAL A 368 -29.17 -18.38 -1.63
CA VAL A 368 -30.43 -18.73 -2.32
C VAL A 368 -30.24 -18.81 -3.85
N TRP A 369 -29.33 -18.03 -4.41
CA TRP A 369 -29.07 -17.97 -5.85
C TRP A 369 -28.01 -18.96 -6.33
N LEU A 370 -27.35 -19.67 -5.41
CA LEU A 370 -26.34 -20.67 -5.75
C LEU A 370 -26.98 -21.99 -6.21
N ALA A 371 -26.20 -22.79 -6.94
CA ALA A 371 -26.66 -24.10 -7.41
C ALA A 371 -27.08 -25.01 -6.23
N PRO A 372 -27.97 -26.00 -6.44
CA PRO A 372 -28.38 -26.93 -5.38
C PRO A 372 -27.18 -27.54 -4.66
N GLY A 373 -27.20 -27.49 -3.32
CA GLY A 373 -26.10 -27.94 -2.45
C GLY A 373 -25.02 -26.88 -2.15
N GLN A 374 -24.96 -25.77 -2.89
CA GLN A 374 -24.00 -24.69 -2.64
C GLN A 374 -24.54 -23.62 -1.66
N TRP A 375 -25.84 -23.62 -1.35
CA TRP A 375 -26.45 -22.72 -0.36
C TRP A 375 -25.82 -22.83 1.04
N LEU A 376 -25.20 -23.98 1.35
CA LEU A 376 -24.44 -24.21 2.58
C LEU A 376 -23.27 -23.23 2.75
N TRP A 377 -22.69 -22.73 1.66
CA TRP A 377 -21.66 -21.69 1.72
C TRP A 377 -22.21 -20.36 2.25
N GLY A 378 -23.39 -19.95 1.78
CA GLY A 378 -24.07 -18.76 2.28
C GLY A 378 -24.40 -18.86 3.77
N VAL A 379 -24.88 -20.04 4.22
CA VAL A 379 -25.15 -20.31 5.64
C VAL A 379 -23.88 -20.32 6.48
N ALA A 380 -22.80 -20.93 6.00
CA ALA A 380 -21.52 -20.94 6.70
C ALA A 380 -20.96 -19.52 6.89
N LEU A 381 -20.99 -18.68 5.84
CA LEU A 381 -20.56 -17.28 5.91
C LEU A 381 -21.43 -16.45 6.86
N ALA A 382 -22.76 -16.65 6.83
CA ALA A 382 -23.66 -16.00 7.77
C ALA A 382 -23.40 -16.44 9.23
N GLY A 383 -23.11 -17.73 9.45
CA GLY A 383 -22.69 -18.26 10.74
C GLY A 383 -21.40 -17.63 11.26
N LEU A 384 -20.40 -17.45 10.39
CA LEU A 384 -19.16 -16.73 10.74
C LEU A 384 -19.42 -15.27 11.14
N CYS A 385 -20.33 -14.60 10.43
CA CYS A 385 -20.76 -13.24 10.77
C CYS A 385 -21.47 -13.21 12.13
N ALA A 386 -22.35 -14.18 12.42
CA ALA A 386 -23.04 -14.30 13.70
C ALA A 386 -22.08 -14.55 14.87
N VAL A 387 -21.10 -15.46 14.71
CA VAL A 387 -20.04 -15.68 15.72
C VAL A 387 -19.23 -14.40 15.95
N SER A 388 -18.90 -13.67 14.88
CA SER A 388 -18.19 -12.40 14.97
C SER A 388 -19.00 -11.31 15.68
N LEU A 389 -20.32 -11.27 15.45
CA LEU A 389 -21.24 -10.36 16.15
C LEU A 389 -21.32 -10.67 17.64
N LEU A 390 -21.44 -11.95 18.01
CA LEU A 390 -21.46 -12.37 19.42
C LEU A 390 -20.15 -12.02 20.12
N TRP A 391 -19.01 -12.25 19.47
CA TRP A 391 -17.70 -11.88 20.01
C TRP A 391 -17.58 -10.35 20.19
N LEU A 392 -18.00 -9.58 19.19
CA LEU A 392 -18.01 -8.12 19.28
C LEU A 392 -18.91 -7.62 20.41
N GLY A 393 -20.12 -8.18 20.55
CA GLY A 393 -21.05 -7.86 21.63
C GLY A 393 -20.46 -8.15 23.01
N TRP A 394 -19.77 -9.30 23.16
CA TRP A 394 -19.04 -9.63 24.38
C TRP A 394 -17.91 -8.65 24.69
N LEU A 395 -17.17 -8.18 23.67
CA LEU A 395 -16.13 -7.16 23.84
C LEU A 395 -16.70 -5.81 24.28
N VAL A 396 -17.83 -5.38 23.68
CA VAL A 396 -18.51 -4.12 24.04
C VAL A 396 -18.99 -4.17 25.49
N ALA A 397 -19.70 -5.23 25.89
CA ALA A 397 -20.23 -5.38 27.24
C ALA A 397 -19.11 -5.37 28.32
N ARG A 398 -17.94 -5.95 28.02
CA ARG A 398 -16.80 -5.95 28.95
C ARG A 398 -15.95 -4.69 28.90
N ALA A 399 -16.10 -3.85 27.88
CA ALA A 399 -15.48 -2.54 27.85
C ALA A 399 -16.24 -1.56 28.76
N GLU A 400 -17.55 -1.74 28.95
CA GLU A 400 -18.38 -0.92 29.85
C GLU A 400 -18.07 -1.17 31.33
N THR A 401 -17.61 -2.36 31.70
CA THR A 401 -17.23 -2.69 33.09
C THR A 401 -15.81 -2.29 33.48
N ALA A 402 -14.99 -1.85 32.52
CA ALA A 402 -13.65 -1.32 32.79
C ALA A 402 -13.73 0.20 32.94
N GLN A 403 -13.49 0.72 34.15
CA GLN A 403 -13.38 2.16 34.38
C GLN A 403 -12.33 2.79 33.44
N PRO A 404 -12.53 4.05 33.00
CA PRO A 404 -11.52 4.73 32.20
C PRO A 404 -10.24 4.83 33.04
N PHE A 405 -9.13 4.33 32.50
CA PHE A 405 -7.81 4.64 33.04
C PHE A 405 -7.62 6.16 32.96
N SER A 406 -7.74 6.84 34.10
CA SER A 406 -7.18 8.17 34.31
C SER A 406 -5.67 8.05 34.45
N GLY A 407 -4.94 8.76 33.60
CA GLY A 407 -3.48 8.81 33.56
C GLY A 407 -3.01 9.51 32.30
#